data_AF-A0A1F7JH92-F1
#
_entry.id   AF-A0A1F7JH92-F1
#
_cell.length_a   1.000
_cell.length_b   1.000
_cell.length_c   1.000
_cell.angle_alpha   90.00
_cell.angle_beta   90.00
_cell.angle_gamma   90.00
#
_symmetry.space_group_name_H-M   'P 1'
#
loop_
_entity.id
_entity.type
_entity.pdbx_description
1 polymer ?
#
loop_
_entity_poly.entity_id
_entity_poly.type
_entity_poly.pdbx_seq_one_letter_code
_entity_poly.pdbx_strand_id
1 'polypeptide(L)'
;MKQLTLKDLEIRLQAIYSRIPNLPLDIRSLIVDYGPYIVLFSGLLSLFSSGILKLYTLGLATMLSGGLIGINIFLRMIFNLVAGIILISDFKPLKSRQIRGWHTLFYLNLLLLFLSLINFDLFSLIMPIVGFYFLFQIKTYYH
;
A
#
# COMPACT_ATOMS: atom_id res chain seq x y z
N MET A 1 -6.48 16.20 25.13
CA MET A 1 -6.48 15.93 23.67
C MET A 1 -6.89 14.47 23.48
N LYS A 2 -7.97 14.15 22.77
CA LYS A 2 -8.33 12.75 22.48
C LYS A 2 -7.24 12.15 21.59
N GLN A 3 -6.64 11.04 22.01
CA GLN A 3 -5.68 10.30 21.17
C GLN A 3 -6.44 9.78 19.94
N LEU A 4 -5.98 10.15 18.75
CA LEU A 4 -6.50 9.58 17.51
C LEU A 4 -5.99 8.14 17.39
N THR A 5 -6.90 7.16 17.36
CA THR A 5 -6.54 5.77 17.09
C THR A 5 -6.58 5.46 15.58
N LEU A 6 -5.91 4.40 15.14
CA LEU A 6 -5.98 3.94 13.74
C LEU A 6 -7.42 3.62 13.31
N LYS A 7 -8.24 3.11 14.25
CA LYS A 7 -9.68 2.87 14.00
C LYS A 7 -10.44 4.17 13.78
N ASP A 8 -10.11 5.24 14.52
CA ASP A 8 -10.73 6.55 14.30
C ASP A 8 -10.39 7.12 12.92
N LEU A 9 -9.15 6.92 12.46
CA LEU A 9 -8.75 7.31 11.10
C LEU A 9 -9.53 6.54 10.04
N GLU A 10 -9.65 5.23 10.20
CA GLU A 10 -10.43 4.38 9.29
C GLU A 10 -11.89 4.85 9.19
N ILE A 11 -12.55 5.14 10.32
CA ILE A 11 -13.94 5.63 10.35
C ILE A 11 -14.05 6.99 9.66
N ARG A 12 -13.11 7.90 9.91
CA ARG A 12 -13.11 9.23 9.27
C ARG A 12 -12.92 9.12 7.76
N LEU A 13 -11.98 8.31 7.31
CA LEU A 13 -11.75 8.08 5.89
C LEU A 13 -12.97 7.40 5.24
N GLN A 14 -13.57 6.41 5.90
CA GLN A 14 -14.80 5.78 5.42
C GLN A 14 -15.93 6.81 5.23
N ALA A 15 -16.07 7.77 6.16
CA ALA A 15 -17.07 8.85 6.05
C ALA A 15 -16.78 9.86 4.92
N ILE A 16 -15.51 10.00 4.51
CA ILE A 16 -15.12 10.83 3.36
C ILE A 16 -15.43 10.08 2.06
N TYR A 17 -14.97 8.84 1.93
CA TYR A 17 -15.12 8.05 0.71
C TYR A 17 -16.55 7.57 0.46
N SER A 18 -17.41 7.49 1.48
CA SER A 18 -18.84 7.18 1.30
C SER A 18 -19.64 8.29 0.63
N ARG A 19 -19.11 9.53 0.60
CA ARG A 19 -19.72 10.67 -0.09
C ARG A 19 -19.41 10.70 -1.58
N ILE A 20 -18.45 9.89 -2.02
CA ILE A 20 -18.01 9.80 -3.41
C ILE A 20 -18.90 8.76 -4.12
N PRO A 21 -19.24 8.93 -5.41
CA PRO A 21 -20.06 7.98 -6.14
C PRO A 21 -19.58 6.53 -5.98
N ASN A 22 -20.53 5.67 -5.69
CA ASN A 22 -20.31 4.26 -5.48
C ASN A 22 -20.02 3.55 -6.82
N LEU A 23 -19.03 2.66 -6.82
CA LEU A 23 -18.79 1.80 -7.99
C LEU A 23 -19.98 0.84 -8.20
N PRO A 24 -20.35 0.54 -9.46
CA PRO A 24 -21.28 -0.54 -9.78
C PRO A 24 -20.86 -1.86 -9.13
N LEU A 25 -21.84 -2.70 -8.78
CA LEU A 25 -21.61 -3.98 -8.11
C LEU A 25 -20.64 -4.87 -8.92
N ASP A 26 -20.79 -4.91 -10.24
CA ASP A 26 -19.95 -5.70 -11.14
C ASP A 26 -18.47 -5.30 -11.06
N ILE A 27 -18.19 -4.00 -10.95
CA ILE A 27 -16.81 -3.50 -10.83
C ILE A 27 -16.24 -3.86 -9.46
N ARG A 28 -17.04 -3.76 -8.40
CA ARG A 28 -16.60 -4.14 -7.06
C ARG A 28 -16.29 -5.63 -6.97
N SER A 29 -17.13 -6.50 -7.54
CA SER A 29 -16.85 -7.94 -7.58
C SER A 29 -15.60 -8.25 -8.39
N LEU A 30 -15.39 -7.61 -9.54
CA LEU A 30 -14.15 -7.76 -10.32
C LEU A 30 -12.92 -7.38 -9.49
N ILE A 31 -12.96 -6.27 -8.75
CA ILE A 31 -11.83 -5.86 -7.90
C ILE A 31 -11.62 -6.87 -6.77
N VAL A 32 -12.67 -7.43 -6.17
CA VAL A 32 -12.53 -8.43 -5.10
C VAL A 32 -11.97 -9.76 -5.63
N ASP A 33 -12.39 -10.16 -6.82
CA ASP A 33 -11.99 -11.44 -7.40
C ASP A 33 -10.59 -11.39 -8.02
N TYR A 34 -10.22 -10.27 -8.67
CA TYR A 34 -8.90 -10.06 -9.27
C TYR A 34 -7.90 -9.35 -8.34
N GLY A 35 -8.38 -8.63 -7.33
CA GLY A 35 -7.57 -7.88 -6.36
C GLY A 35 -6.43 -8.70 -5.73
N PRO A 36 -6.66 -9.94 -5.25
CA PRO A 36 -5.59 -10.79 -4.73
C PRO A 36 -4.47 -10.98 -5.76
N TYR A 37 -4.80 -11.21 -7.03
CA TYR A 37 -3.81 -11.42 -8.09
C TYR A 37 -3.05 -10.13 -8.42
N ILE A 38 -3.73 -8.98 -8.42
CA ILE A 38 -3.10 -7.67 -8.60
C ILE A 38 -2.10 -7.40 -7.46
N VAL A 39 -2.49 -7.69 -6.22
CA VAL A 39 -1.64 -7.54 -5.03
C VAL A 39 -0.43 -8.49 -5.09
N LEU A 40 -0.64 -9.75 -5.46
CA LEU A 40 0.44 -10.72 -5.65
C LEU A 40 1.43 -10.25 -6.72
N PHE A 41 0.92 -9.82 -7.87
CA PHE A 41 1.74 -9.30 -8.97
C PHE A 41 2.53 -8.06 -8.54
N SER A 42 1.89 -7.12 -7.84
CA SER A 42 2.52 -5.92 -7.30
C SER A 42 3.60 -6.25 -6.27
N GLY A 43 3.38 -7.26 -5.44
CA GLY A 43 4.35 -7.76 -4.47
C GLY A 43 5.57 -8.40 -5.15
N LEU A 44 5.35 -9.22 -6.17
CA LEU A 44 6.44 -9.78 -6.98
C LEU A 44 7.23 -8.68 -7.70
N LEU A 45 6.55 -7.73 -8.34
CA LEU A 45 7.19 -6.59 -9.00
C LEU A 45 8.05 -5.80 -8.01
N SER A 46 7.53 -5.55 -6.81
CA SER A 46 8.26 -4.89 -5.73
C SER A 46 9.54 -5.66 -5.40
N LEU A 47 9.46 -6.99 -5.19
CA LEU A 47 10.63 -7.82 -4.93
C LEU A 47 11.65 -7.83 -6.08
N PHE A 48 11.20 -7.87 -7.34
CA PHE A 48 12.12 -7.81 -8.50
C PHE A 48 12.78 -6.44 -8.65
N SER A 49 12.06 -5.38 -8.33
CA SER A 49 12.57 -4.01 -8.38
C SER A 49 13.63 -3.76 -7.30
N SER A 50 13.39 -4.23 -6.08
CA SER A 50 14.24 -3.98 -4.90
C SER A 50 15.10 -5.18 -4.50
N GLY A 51 15.20 -6.21 -5.36
CA GLY A 51 15.71 -7.54 -5.01
C GLY A 51 17.00 -7.53 -4.20
N ILE A 52 17.16 -8.53 -3.32
CA ILE A 52 18.22 -8.61 -2.31
C ILE A 52 19.61 -8.34 -2.90
N LEU A 53 19.88 -8.85 -4.10
CA LEU A 53 21.16 -8.63 -4.79
C LEU A 53 21.36 -7.15 -5.19
N LYS A 54 20.33 -6.46 -5.69
CA LYS A 54 20.38 -5.02 -6.00
C LYS A 54 20.51 -4.20 -4.71
N LEU A 55 19.80 -4.58 -3.65
CA LEU A 55 19.92 -3.93 -2.35
C LEU A 55 21.35 -4.04 -1.81
N TYR A 56 21.96 -5.21 -1.91
CA TYR A 56 23.32 -5.47 -1.43
C TYR A 56 24.40 -4.76 -2.28
N THR A 57 24.26 -4.79 -3.61
CA THR A 57 25.27 -4.23 -4.53
C THR A 57 25.09 -2.74 -4.74
N LEU A 58 23.96 -2.34 -5.33
CA LEU A 58 23.65 -0.95 -5.67
C LEU A 58 23.17 -0.16 -4.46
N GLY A 59 22.40 -0.77 -3.56
CA GLY A 59 21.87 -0.09 -2.37
C GLY A 59 22.96 0.33 -1.39
N LEU A 60 23.90 -0.55 -1.03
CA LEU A 60 25.01 -0.20 -0.14
C LEU A 60 25.97 0.80 -0.79
N ALA A 61 26.29 0.61 -2.07
CA ALA A 61 27.14 1.55 -2.80
C ALA A 61 26.51 2.95 -2.86
N THR A 62 25.22 3.05 -3.22
CA THR A 62 24.50 4.33 -3.26
C THR A 62 24.37 4.97 -1.89
N MET A 63 24.18 4.20 -0.82
CA MET A 63 24.19 4.72 0.56
C MET A 63 25.54 5.34 0.93
N LEU A 64 26.65 4.66 0.61
CA LEU A 64 28.00 5.10 0.97
C LEU A 64 28.51 6.27 0.11
N SER A 65 28.12 6.34 -1.17
CA SER A 65 28.60 7.38 -2.09
C SER A 65 27.64 8.57 -2.25
N GLY A 66 26.37 8.43 -1.86
CA GLY A 66 25.30 9.38 -2.19
C GLY A 66 24.88 10.33 -1.05
N GLY A 67 25.52 10.26 0.12
CA GLY A 67 25.13 11.07 1.29
C GLY A 67 23.65 10.89 1.67
N LEU A 68 22.97 11.98 2.04
CA LEU A 68 21.55 11.95 2.44
C LEU A 68 20.62 11.41 1.33
N ILE A 69 20.92 11.69 0.07
CA ILE A 69 20.15 11.19 -1.08
C ILE A 69 20.32 9.67 -1.20
N GLY A 70 21.55 9.19 -1.06
CA GLY A 70 21.88 7.76 -1.02
C GLY A 70 21.15 7.00 0.09
N ILE A 71 21.13 7.58 1.29
CA ILE A 71 20.40 7.01 2.44
C ILE A 71 18.89 6.95 2.15
N ASN A 72 18.29 8.00 1.57
CA ASN A 72 16.87 8.00 1.22
C ASN A 72 16.52 6.91 0.21
N ILE A 73 17.35 6.75 -0.83
CA ILE A 73 17.18 5.70 -1.86
C ILE A 73 17.28 4.31 -1.22
N PHE A 74 18.28 4.09 -0.37
CA PHE A 74 18.46 2.81 0.31
C PHE A 74 17.26 2.45 1.20
N LEU A 75 16.77 3.40 2.00
CA LEU A 75 15.58 3.21 2.84
C LEU A 75 14.33 2.91 2.00
N ARG A 76 14.16 3.58 0.85
CA ARG A 76 13.07 3.28 -0.09
C ARG A 76 13.17 1.86 -0.67
N MET A 77 14.37 1.38 -0.96
CA MET A 77 14.57 0.00 -1.43
C MET A 77 14.20 -1.02 -0.35
N ILE A 78 14.61 -0.80 0.90
CA ILE A 78 14.20 -1.65 2.03
C ILE A 78 12.67 -1.64 2.18
N PHE A 79 12.08 -0.45 2.14
CA PHE A 79 10.64 -0.29 2.25
C PHE A 79 9.90 -1.08 1.16
N ASN A 80 10.31 -0.94 -0.11
CA ASN A 80 9.71 -1.68 -1.22
C ASN A 80 9.87 -3.20 -1.07
N LEU A 81 11.02 -3.66 -0.55
CA LEU A 81 11.24 -5.08 -0.27
C LEU A 81 10.23 -5.59 0.77
N VAL A 82 10.13 -4.89 1.90
CA VAL A 82 9.21 -5.26 3.00
C VAL A 82 7.76 -5.20 2.53
N ALA A 83 7.37 -4.13 1.84
CA ALA A 83 6.04 -3.99 1.27
C ALA A 83 5.73 -5.13 0.29
N GLY A 84 6.69 -5.52 -0.56
CA GLY A 84 6.56 -6.65 -1.48
C GLY A 84 6.29 -7.97 -0.76
N ILE A 85 7.03 -8.27 0.31
CA ILE A 85 6.82 -9.47 1.13
C ILE A 85 5.42 -9.45 1.75
N ILE A 86 5.00 -8.31 2.32
CA ILE A 86 3.68 -8.16 2.93
C ILE A 86 2.59 -8.41 1.88
N LEU A 87 2.66 -7.77 0.70
CA LEU A 87 1.70 -7.94 -0.38
C LEU A 87 1.59 -9.41 -0.84
N ILE A 88 2.71 -10.11 -1.00
CA ILE A 88 2.71 -11.54 -1.35
C ILE A 88 2.04 -12.38 -0.26
N SER A 89 2.34 -12.08 1.01
CA SER A 89 1.75 -12.79 2.15
C SER A 89 0.23 -12.58 2.25
N ASP A 90 -0.24 -11.42 1.80
CA ASP A 90 -1.64 -11.00 1.87
C ASP A 90 -2.51 -11.59 0.76
N PHE A 91 -1.90 -12.23 -0.25
CA PHE A 91 -2.62 -12.95 -1.32
C PHE A 91 -3.63 -13.95 -0.77
N LYS A 92 -3.22 -14.78 0.20
CA LYS A 92 -4.09 -15.82 0.79
C LYS A 92 -5.27 -15.18 1.55
N PRO A 93 -5.06 -14.26 2.52
CA PRO A 93 -6.14 -13.54 3.19
C PRO A 93 -7.10 -12.82 2.24
N LEU A 94 -6.59 -12.14 1.21
CA LEU A 94 -7.43 -11.42 0.27
C LEU A 94 -8.28 -12.37 -0.58
N LYS A 95 -7.70 -13.49 -1.03
CA LYS A 95 -8.42 -14.51 -1.79
C LYS A 95 -9.50 -15.20 -0.98
N SER A 96 -9.26 -15.40 0.32
CA SER A 96 -10.28 -15.94 1.25
C SER A 96 -11.23 -14.88 1.81
N ARG A 97 -11.17 -13.63 1.30
CA ARG A 97 -12.02 -12.50 1.70
C ARG A 97 -11.96 -12.21 3.21
N GLN A 98 -10.79 -12.38 3.81
CA GLN A 98 -10.57 -12.07 5.22
C GLN A 98 -10.34 -10.57 5.42
N ILE A 99 -10.99 -9.99 6.43
CA ILE A 99 -10.82 -8.57 6.79
C ILE A 99 -9.38 -8.22 7.14
N ARG A 100 -8.61 -9.19 7.64
CA ARG A 100 -7.18 -9.02 7.90
C ARG A 100 -6.41 -8.54 6.66
N GLY A 101 -6.69 -9.09 5.48
CA GLY A 101 -6.01 -8.67 4.26
C GLY A 101 -6.39 -7.25 3.86
N TRP A 102 -7.67 -6.91 3.98
CA TRP A 102 -8.12 -5.54 3.78
C TRP A 102 -7.41 -4.54 4.72
N HIS A 103 -7.26 -4.89 6.00
CA HIS A 103 -6.50 -4.06 6.94
C HIS A 103 -5.02 -3.92 6.55
N THR A 104 -4.36 -5.00 6.11
CA THR A 104 -2.99 -4.95 5.63
C THR A 104 -2.85 -3.93 4.49
N LEU A 105 -3.72 -4.00 3.48
CA LEU A 105 -3.73 -3.07 2.36
C LEU A 105 -4.03 -1.63 2.80
N PHE A 106 -4.98 -1.45 3.73
CA PHE A 106 -5.28 -0.14 4.32
C PHE A 106 -4.04 0.48 4.98
N TYR A 107 -3.30 -0.29 5.78
CA TYR A 107 -2.09 0.21 6.46
C TYR A 107 -0.94 0.48 5.50
N LEU A 108 -0.73 -0.38 4.49
CA LEU A 108 0.27 -0.12 3.45
C LEU A 108 -0.06 1.17 2.70
N ASN A 109 -1.33 1.37 2.35
CA ASN A 109 -1.76 2.56 1.62
C ASN A 109 -1.65 3.84 2.48
N LEU A 110 -1.94 3.74 3.77
CA LEU A 110 -1.72 4.83 4.74
C LEU A 110 -0.23 5.19 4.87
N LEU A 111 0.63 4.19 4.89
CA LEU A 111 2.08 4.39 4.97
C LEU A 111 2.62 5.05 3.69
N LEU A 112 2.13 4.64 2.51
CA LEU A 112 2.46 5.28 1.22
C LEU A 112 2.02 6.74 1.17
N LEU A 113 0.81 7.05 1.67
CA LEU A 113 0.34 8.43 1.79
C LEU A 113 1.28 9.24 2.69
N PHE A 114 1.62 8.71 3.86
CA PHE A 114 2.49 9.38 4.82
C PHE A 114 3.90 9.63 4.27
N LEU A 115 4.49 8.64 3.59
CA LEU A 115 5.79 8.79 2.93
C LEU A 115 5.76 9.84 1.82
N SER A 116 4.67 9.90 1.05
CA SER A 116 4.51 10.91 0.00
C SER A 116 4.43 12.33 0.59
N LEU A 117 3.76 12.49 1.74
CA LEU A 117 3.69 13.77 2.45
C LEU A 117 5.05 14.21 2.99
N ILE A 118 5.81 13.30 3.63
CA ILE A 118 7.16 13.62 4.15
C ILE A 118 8.09 14.06 3.03
N ASN A 119 8.00 13.42 1.87
CA ASN A 119 8.85 13.74 0.73
C ASN A 119 8.33 14.93 -0.11
N PHE A 120 7.21 15.55 0.28
CA PHE A 120 6.52 16.61 -0.48
C PHE A 120 6.25 16.23 -1.94
N ASP A 121 6.05 14.95 -2.20
CA ASP A 121 5.82 14.42 -3.54
C ASP A 121 4.32 14.41 -3.83
N LEU A 122 3.84 15.55 -4.35
CA LEU A 122 2.43 15.76 -4.66
C LEU A 122 1.92 14.79 -5.73
N PHE A 123 2.78 14.36 -6.65
CA PHE A 123 2.39 13.42 -7.68
C PHE A 123 2.16 12.03 -7.09
N SER A 124 3.05 11.59 -6.20
CA SER A 124 2.90 10.32 -5.49
C SER A 124 1.72 10.28 -4.52
N LEU A 125 1.14 11.42 -4.11
CA LEU A 125 -0.07 11.45 -3.27
C LEU A 125 -1.33 10.94 -3.99
N ILE A 126 -1.38 11.03 -5.32
CA ILE A 126 -2.58 10.68 -6.08
C ILE A 126 -2.89 9.18 -5.93
N MET A 127 -1.86 8.34 -6.06
CA MET A 127 -2.01 6.88 -6.01
C MET A 127 -2.63 6.36 -4.71
N PRO A 128 -2.15 6.73 -3.50
CA PRO A 128 -2.77 6.28 -2.27
C PRO A 128 -4.17 6.87 -2.03
N ILE A 129 -4.45 8.09 -2.49
CA ILE A 129 -5.82 8.66 -2.41
C ILE A 129 -6.80 7.82 -3.25
N VAL A 130 -6.43 7.51 -4.49
CA VAL A 130 -7.22 6.64 -5.37
C VAL A 130 -7.30 5.22 -4.81
N GLY A 131 -6.21 4.70 -4.25
CA GLY A 131 -6.17 3.40 -3.59
C GLY A 131 -7.16 3.29 -2.43
N PHE A 132 -7.30 4.35 -1.61
CA PHE A 132 -8.28 4.37 -0.54
C PHE A 132 -9.71 4.32 -1.06
N TYR A 133 -10.01 5.04 -2.14
CA TYR A 133 -11.33 4.97 -2.76
C TYR A 133 -11.70 3.52 -3.11
N PHE A 134 -10.84 2.81 -3.85
CA PHE A 134 -11.10 1.41 -4.20
C PHE A 134 -11.18 0.50 -2.97
N LEU A 135 -10.28 0.65 -2.00
CA LEU A 135 -10.28 -0.12 -0.75
C LEU A 135 -11.60 0.02 0.01
N PHE A 136 -12.09 1.24 0.22
CA PHE A 136 -13.34 1.46 0.95
C PHE A 136 -14.57 0.96 0.18
N GLN A 137 -14.54 0.99 -1.16
CA GLN A 137 -15.63 0.48 -1.99
C GLN A 137 -15.78 -1.05 -1.91
N ILE A 138 -14.69 -1.78 -1.69
CA ILE A 138 -14.70 -3.25 -1.60
C ILE A 138 -14.71 -3.79 -0.16
N LYS A 139 -14.56 -2.92 0.85
CA LYS A 139 -14.48 -3.33 2.28
C LYS A 139 -15.63 -4.27 2.69
N THR A 140 -16.84 -4.03 2.19
CA THR A 140 -18.04 -4.82 2.54
C THR A 140 -17.97 -6.28 2.12
N TYR A 141 -17.06 -6.65 1.23
CA TYR A 141 -16.87 -8.03 0.77
C TYR A 141 -15.89 -8.81 1.64
N TYR A 142 -15.24 -8.17 2.62
CA TYR A 142 -14.27 -8.79 3.53
C TYR A 142 -14.87 -8.91 4.94
N HIS A 143 -14.65 -10.07 5.58
CA HIS A 143 -15.20 -10.41 6.91
C HIS A 143 -14.13 -10.94 7.87
#